data_AF-A0A968XD75-F1
#
_entry.id   AF-A0A968XD75-F1
#
_cell.length_a   1.000
_cell.length_b   1.000
_cell.length_c   1.000
_cell.angle_alpha   90.00
_cell.angle_beta   90.00
_cell.angle_gamma   90.00
#
_symmetry.space_group_name_H-M   'P 1'
#
loop_
_entity.id
_entity.type
_entity.pdbx_description
1 polymer ?
#
loop_
_entity_poly.entity_id
_entity_poly.type
_entity_poly.pdbx_seq_one_letter_code
_entity_poly.pdbx_strand_id
1 'polypeptide(L)'
;MLGLAPAPQPASKKKSTAKSPGKSRSKPKATSDIYQLKITLKNIKPPIWRRVLVPSDFTLDQLHRLIQATMDRWYDYHLHEFIIDGIRYGDAAGALEAGDSVVEETRTHLQNVLRGEKHKFEYTYDFGDSWDHEIVLEKILAREGDQTYPRCIKGKRSGPPEDCGGPWGYADFLATIGDPENPEHEELLEWAGGEFDPEYFDLEEINQEMKARV
;
A
#
# COMPACT_ATOMS: atom_id res chain seq x y z
N MET A 1 58.74 72.68 19.25
CA MET A 1 58.34 71.28 19.50
C MET A 1 56.85 71.27 19.78
N LEU A 2 56.02 70.99 18.77
CA LEU A 2 54.56 70.91 18.91
C LEU A 2 54.17 69.52 19.44
N GLY A 3 53.57 69.48 20.62
CA GLY A 3 52.96 68.27 21.20
C GLY A 3 51.51 68.13 20.74
N LEU A 4 51.22 67.04 20.04
CA LEU A 4 49.92 66.70 19.46
C LEU A 4 48.97 66.17 20.54
N ALA A 5 47.79 66.76 20.68
CA ALA A 5 46.73 66.31 21.59
C ALA A 5 46.08 64.99 21.09
N PRO A 6 45.60 64.10 21.99
CA PRO A 6 44.98 62.83 21.59
C PRO A 6 43.54 63.00 21.08
N ALA A 7 43.19 62.18 20.10
CA ALA A 7 41.90 62.14 19.41
C ALA A 7 40.73 61.63 20.30
N PRO A 8 39.48 62.03 20.02
CA PRO A 8 38.31 61.62 20.80
C PRO A 8 37.88 60.17 20.51
N GLN A 9 37.45 59.45 21.54
CA GLN A 9 36.87 58.11 21.42
C GLN A 9 35.41 58.17 20.92
N PRO A 10 34.95 57.21 20.09
CA PRO A 10 33.57 57.20 19.60
C PRO A 10 32.58 56.64 20.64
N ALA A 11 31.40 57.26 20.67
CA ALA A 11 30.28 56.93 21.55
C ALA A 11 29.72 55.51 21.34
N SER A 12 29.33 54.87 22.46
CA SER A 12 28.69 53.56 22.49
C SER A 12 27.25 53.62 21.94
N LYS A 13 26.97 52.87 20.87
CA LYS A 13 25.62 52.68 20.34
C LYS A 13 24.83 51.72 21.25
N LYS A 14 23.70 52.18 21.81
CA LYS A 14 22.72 51.33 22.50
C LYS A 14 22.15 50.30 21.49
N LYS A 15 22.28 49.01 21.81
CA LYS A 15 21.62 47.92 21.07
C LYS A 15 20.11 47.97 21.35
N SER A 16 19.31 48.25 20.33
CA SER A 16 17.86 48.03 20.38
C SER A 16 17.59 46.52 20.31
N THR A 17 16.86 45.98 21.28
CA THR A 17 16.42 44.59 21.27
C THR A 17 15.25 44.43 20.30
N ALA A 18 15.52 43.93 19.10
CA ALA A 18 14.48 43.49 18.17
C ALA A 18 13.79 42.24 18.78
N LYS A 19 12.48 42.36 19.00
CA LYS A 19 11.60 41.27 19.43
C LYS A 19 11.51 40.26 18.29
N SER A 20 11.97 39.04 18.50
CA SER A 20 11.86 37.95 17.52
C SER A 20 10.39 37.70 17.17
N PRO A 21 10.04 37.45 15.90
CA PRO A 21 8.67 37.11 15.52
C PRO A 21 8.34 35.74 16.13
N GLY A 22 7.21 35.68 16.84
CA GLY A 22 6.73 34.45 17.46
C GLY A 22 6.58 33.33 16.44
N LYS A 23 7.06 32.12 16.78
CA LYS A 23 6.82 30.91 16.01
C LYS A 23 5.32 30.77 15.76
N SER A 24 4.92 30.85 14.50
CA SER A 24 3.61 30.40 14.04
C SER A 24 3.42 28.95 14.48
N ARG A 25 2.44 28.69 15.35
CA ARG A 25 2.00 27.31 15.63
C ARG A 25 1.37 26.79 14.35
N SER A 26 1.98 25.75 13.76
CA SER A 26 1.34 24.97 12.71
C SER A 26 0.00 24.46 13.23
N LYS A 27 -1.06 24.60 12.41
CA LYS A 27 -2.34 23.95 12.68
C LYS A 27 -2.10 22.44 12.80
N PRO A 28 -2.70 21.74 13.79
CA PRO A 28 -2.63 20.28 13.83
C PRO A 28 -3.19 19.73 12.52
N LYS A 29 -2.45 18.81 11.90
CA LYS A 29 -2.88 18.08 10.71
C LYS A 29 -4.21 17.41 11.07
N ALA A 30 -5.27 17.65 10.30
CA ALA A 30 -6.55 16.98 10.52
C ALA A 30 -6.29 15.47 10.48
N THR A 31 -6.78 14.75 11.48
CA THR A 31 -6.63 13.29 11.55
C THR A 31 -7.55 12.68 10.49
N SER A 32 -6.99 11.93 9.53
CA SER A 32 -7.76 11.18 8.56
C SER A 32 -8.60 10.10 9.25
N ASP A 33 -9.80 9.85 8.70
CA ASP A 33 -10.61 8.70 9.08
C ASP A 33 -9.87 7.41 8.71
N ILE A 34 -10.29 6.29 9.30
CA ILE A 34 -9.72 4.98 9.02
C ILE A 34 -10.74 4.17 8.23
N TYR A 35 -10.34 3.75 7.04
CA TYR A 35 -11.13 2.88 6.18
C TYR A 35 -10.82 1.42 6.50
N GLN A 36 -11.86 0.66 6.82
CA GLN A 36 -11.79 -0.80 6.85
C GLN A 36 -12.09 -1.33 5.46
N LEU A 37 -11.08 -1.86 4.79
CA LEU A 37 -11.22 -2.48 3.47
C LEU A 37 -11.20 -4.00 3.61
N LYS A 38 -12.06 -4.68 2.85
CA LYS A 38 -11.94 -6.12 2.58
C LYS A 38 -11.44 -6.31 1.15
N ILE A 39 -10.30 -6.96 1.00
CA ILE A 39 -9.66 -7.32 -0.26
C ILE A 39 -9.90 -8.81 -0.47
N THR A 40 -10.52 -9.20 -1.58
CA THR A 40 -10.82 -10.60 -1.90
C THR A 40 -10.29 -10.92 -3.29
N LEU A 41 -9.43 -11.93 -3.39
CA LEU A 41 -8.94 -12.43 -4.67
C LEU A 41 -10.08 -13.19 -5.37
N LYS A 42 -10.42 -12.79 -6.60
CA LYS A 42 -11.53 -13.36 -7.38
C LYS A 42 -11.12 -14.70 -7.98
N ASN A 43 -12.12 -15.46 -8.43
CA ASN A 43 -11.95 -16.71 -9.17
C ASN A 43 -11.23 -17.86 -8.43
N ILE A 44 -11.00 -17.74 -7.11
CA ILE A 44 -10.42 -18.80 -6.28
C ILE A 44 -11.44 -19.29 -5.24
N LYS A 45 -11.50 -20.62 -5.04
CA LYS A 45 -12.34 -21.26 -4.02
C LYS A 45 -11.53 -22.33 -3.25
N PRO A 46 -11.54 -22.32 -1.91
CA PRO A 46 -12.12 -21.32 -1.01
C PRO A 46 -11.50 -19.92 -1.15
N PRO A 47 -12.18 -18.81 -0.77
CA PRO A 47 -11.68 -17.47 -1.05
C PRO A 47 -10.39 -17.16 -0.27
N ILE A 48 -9.41 -16.54 -0.95
CA ILE A 48 -8.26 -15.88 -0.35
C ILE A 48 -8.65 -14.42 -0.12
N TRP A 49 -8.50 -13.93 1.12
CA TRP A 49 -8.90 -12.57 1.45
C TRP A 49 -8.14 -11.97 2.63
N ARG A 50 -8.17 -10.65 2.69
CA ARG A 50 -7.55 -9.82 3.74
C ARG A 50 -8.52 -8.72 4.15
N ARG A 51 -8.50 -8.35 5.42
CA ARG A 51 -9.23 -7.20 5.95
C ARG A 51 -8.24 -6.29 6.64
N VAL A 52 -8.18 -5.06 6.15
CA VAL A 52 -7.15 -4.09 6.50
C VAL A 52 -7.78 -2.78 6.95
N LEU A 53 -7.05 -2.04 7.77
CA LEU A 53 -7.35 -0.69 8.21
C LEU A 53 -6.32 0.25 7.62
N VAL A 54 -6.76 1.21 6.82
CA VAL A 54 -5.91 2.19 6.15
C VAL A 54 -6.42 3.61 6.42
N PRO A 55 -5.55 4.62 6.53
CA PRO A 55 -5.97 6.02 6.54
C PRO A 55 -6.78 6.40 5.29
N SER A 56 -7.77 7.27 5.41
CA SER A 56 -8.57 7.76 4.28
C SER A 56 -7.74 8.55 3.26
N ASP A 57 -6.61 9.10 3.71
CA ASP A 57 -5.61 9.78 2.89
C ASP A 57 -4.54 8.84 2.30
N PHE A 58 -4.73 7.52 2.34
CA PHE A 58 -3.91 6.60 1.53
C PHE A 58 -4.06 6.90 0.04
N THR A 59 -2.96 6.83 -0.70
CA THR A 59 -3.01 6.85 -2.16
C THR A 59 -3.33 5.45 -2.72
N LEU A 60 -3.72 5.39 -4.00
CA LEU A 60 -3.91 4.12 -4.70
C LEU A 60 -2.59 3.34 -4.85
N ASP A 61 -1.46 4.02 -5.10
CA ASP A 61 -0.12 3.40 -5.06
C ASP A 61 0.21 2.77 -3.70
N GLN A 62 -0.08 3.48 -2.59
CA GLN A 62 0.10 2.91 -1.25
C GLN A 62 -0.83 1.71 -1.01
N LEU A 63 -2.05 1.74 -1.54
CA LEU A 63 -2.95 0.60 -1.47
C LEU A 63 -2.44 -0.58 -2.31
N HIS A 64 -1.86 -0.33 -3.49
CA HIS A 64 -1.23 -1.36 -4.32
C HIS A 64 -0.08 -2.05 -3.56
N ARG A 65 0.87 -1.29 -3.00
CA ARG A 65 1.97 -1.83 -2.19
C ARG A 65 1.48 -2.61 -0.98
N LEU A 66 0.37 -2.17 -0.37
CA LEU A 66 -0.29 -2.89 0.70
C LEU A 66 -0.89 -4.22 0.22
N ILE A 67 -1.57 -4.25 -0.92
CA ILE A 67 -2.15 -5.49 -1.47
C ILE A 67 -1.03 -6.50 -1.73
N GLN A 68 0.05 -6.06 -2.38
CA GLN A 68 1.26 -6.85 -2.63
C GLN A 68 1.82 -7.46 -1.34
N ALA A 69 2.04 -6.64 -0.31
CA ALA A 69 2.51 -7.10 0.99
C ALA A 69 1.55 -8.08 1.68
N THR A 70 0.24 -7.98 1.42
CA THR A 70 -0.74 -8.89 2.03
C THR A 70 -0.93 -10.21 1.29
N MET A 71 -0.43 -10.34 0.06
CA MET A 71 -0.43 -11.61 -0.69
C MET A 71 0.85 -12.42 -0.50
N ASP A 72 1.73 -11.99 0.43
CA ASP A 72 2.85 -12.71 1.06
C ASP A 72 3.96 -13.29 0.16
N ARG A 73 3.68 -13.52 -1.12
CA ARG A 73 4.57 -14.09 -2.13
C ARG A 73 4.54 -13.31 -3.45
N TRP A 74 4.10 -12.05 -3.40
CA TRP A 74 4.17 -11.13 -4.53
C TRP A 74 5.26 -10.07 -4.38
N TYR A 75 5.91 -9.78 -5.50
CA TYR A 75 7.16 -9.03 -5.58
C TYR A 75 7.08 -7.77 -6.42
N ASP A 76 5.90 -7.39 -6.87
CA ASP A 76 5.67 -6.16 -7.63
C ASP A 76 6.45 -6.11 -8.96
N TYR A 77 6.51 -7.25 -9.68
CA TYR A 77 7.18 -7.37 -10.97
C TYR A 77 6.33 -6.98 -12.18
N HIS A 78 5.01 -7.06 -12.04
CA HIS A 78 4.08 -6.90 -13.14
C HIS A 78 3.25 -5.63 -13.05
N LEU A 79 2.64 -5.26 -14.18
CA LEU A 79 1.73 -4.12 -14.25
C LEU A 79 0.47 -4.37 -13.41
N HIS A 80 -0.13 -3.27 -12.95
CA HIS A 80 -1.40 -3.27 -12.24
C HIS A 80 -2.29 -2.10 -12.62
N GLU A 81 -3.57 -2.21 -12.26
CA GLU A 81 -4.50 -1.09 -12.32
C GLU A 81 -5.62 -1.22 -11.28
N PHE A 82 -6.27 -0.09 -10.99
CA PHE A 82 -7.54 -0.02 -10.29
C PHE A 82 -8.64 0.45 -11.23
N ILE A 83 -9.83 -0.13 -11.11
CA ILE A 83 -11.04 0.34 -11.79
C ILE A 83 -12.06 0.76 -10.73
N ILE A 84 -12.33 2.06 -10.64
CA ILE A 84 -13.24 2.66 -9.67
C ILE A 84 -14.29 3.48 -10.43
N ASP A 85 -15.57 3.14 -10.28
CA ASP A 85 -16.67 3.80 -10.99
C ASP A 85 -16.46 3.90 -12.53
N GLY A 86 -15.77 2.91 -13.12
CA GLY A 86 -15.45 2.86 -14.56
C GLY A 86 -14.25 3.72 -14.98
N ILE A 87 -13.52 4.31 -14.04
CA ILE A 87 -12.28 5.06 -14.29
C ILE A 87 -11.09 4.17 -13.95
N ARG A 88 -10.10 4.12 -14.85
CA ARG A 88 -8.84 3.38 -14.68
C ARG A 88 -7.78 4.24 -14.02
N TYR A 89 -7.11 3.68 -13.03
CA TYR A 89 -6.00 4.31 -12.28
C TYR A 89 -4.80 3.37 -12.26
N GLY A 90 -3.60 3.91 -12.36
CA GLY A 90 -2.35 3.14 -12.33
C GLY A 90 -1.15 4.04 -12.60
N ASP A 91 -0.01 3.45 -12.99
CA ASP A 91 1.16 4.19 -13.46
C ASP A 91 0.85 4.90 -14.79
N ALA A 92 0.63 6.22 -14.71
CA ALA A 92 0.27 7.01 -15.88
C ALA A 92 1.43 7.17 -16.86
N ALA A 93 2.68 7.10 -16.39
CA ALA A 93 3.84 7.20 -17.26
C ALA A 93 4.00 5.92 -18.09
N GLY A 94 4.00 4.75 -17.44
CA GLY A 94 4.05 3.45 -18.12
C GLY A 94 2.88 3.23 -19.06
N ALA A 95 1.65 3.60 -18.65
CA ALA A 95 0.48 3.49 -19.52
C ALA A 95 0.61 4.34 -20.80
N LEU A 96 1.12 5.58 -20.68
CA LEU A 96 1.31 6.46 -21.82
C LEU A 96 2.35 5.90 -22.81
N GLU A 97 3.43 5.30 -22.31
CA GLU A 97 4.44 4.62 -23.15
C GLU A 97 3.85 3.43 -23.92
N ALA A 98 2.87 2.74 -23.33
CA ALA A 98 2.12 1.66 -23.97
C ALA A 98 1.00 2.14 -24.92
N GLY A 99 0.81 3.45 -25.09
CA GLY A 99 -0.23 4.02 -25.94
C GLY A 99 -1.63 4.03 -25.31
N ASP A 100 -1.69 3.92 -23.98
CA ASP A 100 -2.90 3.90 -23.17
C ASP A 100 -2.99 5.16 -22.26
N SER A 101 -4.09 5.32 -21.52
CA SER A 101 -4.26 6.44 -20.58
C SER A 101 -5.00 6.00 -19.33
N VAL A 102 -4.37 6.23 -18.18
CA VAL A 102 -4.92 6.02 -16.84
C VAL A 102 -4.74 7.28 -15.99
N VAL A 103 -5.50 7.38 -14.90
CA VAL A 103 -5.30 8.44 -13.91
C VAL A 103 -4.18 8.04 -12.95
N GLU A 104 -3.26 8.98 -12.70
CA GLU A 104 -2.10 8.78 -11.83
C GLU A 104 -2.47 8.34 -10.40
N GLU A 105 -2.03 7.16 -10.01
CA GLU A 105 -2.35 6.55 -8.71
C GLU A 105 -1.61 7.17 -7.53
N THR A 106 -0.38 7.66 -7.74
CA THR A 106 0.47 8.22 -6.66
C THR A 106 -0.10 9.50 -6.04
N ARG A 107 -1.07 10.13 -6.71
CA ARG A 107 -1.73 11.37 -6.26
C ARG A 107 -3.21 11.18 -5.95
N THR A 108 -3.76 10.00 -6.25
CA THR A 108 -5.17 9.71 -6.07
C THR A 108 -5.39 9.11 -4.68
N HIS A 109 -6.02 9.87 -3.78
CA HIS A 109 -6.29 9.44 -2.41
C HIS A 109 -7.63 8.71 -2.31
N LEU A 110 -7.74 7.68 -1.46
CA LEU A 110 -8.96 6.87 -1.28
C LEU A 110 -10.19 7.71 -0.96
N GLN A 111 -10.06 8.70 -0.07
CA GLN A 111 -11.15 9.62 0.28
C GLN A 111 -11.70 10.44 -0.90
N ASN A 112 -10.95 10.57 -2.00
CA ASN A 112 -11.40 11.32 -3.18
C ASN A 112 -12.20 10.44 -4.16
N VAL A 113 -12.07 9.11 -4.07
CA VAL A 113 -12.65 8.16 -5.03
C VAL A 113 -13.70 7.24 -4.40
N LEU A 114 -13.65 7.01 -3.08
CA LEU A 114 -14.61 6.17 -2.38
C LEU A 114 -15.77 7.01 -1.82
N ARG A 115 -17.00 6.63 -2.17
CA ARG A 115 -18.24 7.37 -1.85
C ARG A 115 -18.88 7.02 -0.48
N GLY A 116 -18.35 6.03 0.24
CA GLY A 116 -18.89 5.59 1.52
C GLY A 116 -18.83 4.08 1.72
N GLU A 117 -19.36 3.61 2.86
CA GLU A 117 -19.45 2.18 3.16
C GLU A 117 -20.20 1.42 2.05
N LYS A 118 -19.78 0.17 1.82
CA LYS A 118 -20.21 -0.73 0.75
C LYS A 118 -19.79 -0.31 -0.66
N HIS A 119 -19.06 0.79 -0.83
CA HIS A 119 -18.44 1.10 -2.12
C HIS A 119 -17.50 -0.03 -2.52
N LYS A 120 -17.65 -0.51 -3.75
CA LYS A 120 -16.86 -1.61 -4.32
C LYS A 120 -16.06 -1.13 -5.51
N PHE A 121 -14.86 -1.66 -5.67
CA PHE A 121 -14.01 -1.40 -6.82
C PHE A 121 -13.08 -2.58 -7.09
N GLU A 122 -12.41 -2.57 -8.23
CA GLU A 122 -11.55 -3.66 -8.67
C GLU A 122 -10.09 -3.23 -8.71
N TYR A 123 -9.20 -4.20 -8.45
CA TYR A 123 -7.76 -4.09 -8.60
C TYR A 123 -7.25 -5.32 -9.32
N THR A 124 -6.51 -5.14 -10.40
CA THR A 124 -5.89 -6.23 -11.16
C THR A 124 -4.39 -6.10 -11.05
N TYR A 125 -3.73 -7.19 -10.68
CA TYR A 125 -2.28 -7.35 -10.71
C TYR A 125 -1.90 -8.39 -11.73
N ASP A 126 -0.80 -8.14 -12.46
CA ASP A 126 -0.32 -8.95 -13.57
C ASP A 126 -1.35 -9.09 -14.69
N PHE A 127 -1.15 -8.37 -15.79
CA PHE A 127 -2.05 -8.42 -16.94
C PHE A 127 -1.93 -9.72 -17.75
N GLY A 128 -0.89 -10.52 -17.53
CA GLY A 128 -0.75 -11.87 -18.06
C GLY A 128 -1.60 -12.86 -17.26
N ASP A 129 -1.36 -12.95 -15.95
CA ASP A 129 -2.03 -13.90 -15.06
C ASP A 129 -3.43 -13.47 -14.61
N SER A 130 -3.74 -12.18 -14.72
CA SER A 130 -5.03 -11.55 -14.36
C SER A 130 -5.47 -11.83 -12.92
N TRP A 131 -4.64 -11.44 -11.95
CA TRP A 131 -5.00 -11.51 -10.53
C TRP A 131 -5.97 -10.40 -10.14
N ASP A 132 -7.25 -10.65 -10.40
CA ASP A 132 -8.34 -9.71 -10.10
C ASP A 132 -8.79 -9.76 -8.64
N HIS A 133 -8.98 -8.60 -8.03
CA HIS A 133 -9.47 -8.46 -6.67
C HIS A 133 -10.76 -7.64 -6.65
N GLU A 134 -11.73 -8.06 -5.82
CA GLU A 134 -12.82 -7.20 -5.38
C GLU A 134 -12.41 -6.55 -4.05
N ILE A 135 -12.44 -5.22 -4.00
CA ILE A 135 -12.18 -4.45 -2.78
C ILE A 135 -13.44 -3.73 -2.35
N VAL A 136 -13.78 -3.86 -1.06
CA VAL A 136 -14.99 -3.25 -0.47
C VAL A 136 -14.61 -2.38 0.70
N LEU A 137 -15.06 -1.13 0.71
CA LEU A 137 -15.06 -0.27 1.90
C LEU A 137 -16.12 -0.75 2.87
N GLU A 138 -15.77 -1.60 3.84
CA GLU A 138 -16.73 -2.17 4.77
C GLU A 138 -17.17 -1.18 5.85
N LYS A 139 -16.24 -0.36 6.37
CA LYS A 139 -16.51 0.61 7.45
C LYS A 139 -15.66 1.87 7.34
N ILE A 140 -16.20 2.98 7.81
CA ILE A 140 -15.45 4.22 8.07
C ILE A 140 -15.40 4.42 9.59
N LEU A 141 -14.18 4.46 10.14
CA LEU A 141 -13.92 4.47 11.57
C LEU A 141 -13.19 5.74 11.97
N ALA A 142 -13.46 6.24 13.17
CA ALA A 142 -12.61 7.27 13.76
C ALA A 142 -11.22 6.71 14.04
N ARG A 143 -10.18 7.53 13.87
CA ARG A 143 -8.81 7.16 14.21
C ARG A 143 -8.66 6.94 15.72
N GLU A 144 -8.15 5.77 16.10
CA GLU A 144 -7.78 5.48 17.48
C GLU A 144 -6.33 5.92 17.75
N GLY A 145 -6.11 6.63 18.86
CA GLY A 145 -4.89 7.41 19.08
C GLY A 145 -3.60 6.61 19.31
N ASP A 146 -3.72 5.37 19.80
CA ASP A 146 -2.61 4.47 20.10
C ASP A 146 -2.37 3.40 19.01
N GLN A 147 -3.23 3.34 17.99
CA GLN A 147 -3.09 2.39 16.90
C GLN A 147 -2.18 2.91 15.77
N THR A 148 -1.35 2.00 15.25
CA THR A 148 -0.55 2.22 14.03
C THR A 148 -1.30 1.72 12.80
N TYR A 149 -1.21 2.48 11.71
CA TYR A 149 -1.82 2.16 10.41
C TYR A 149 -0.76 2.31 9.30
N PRO A 150 -0.85 1.57 8.18
CA PRO A 150 -1.87 0.55 7.90
C PRO A 150 -1.72 -0.69 8.77
N ARG A 151 -2.77 -1.51 8.87
CA ARG A 151 -2.68 -2.82 9.52
C ARG A 151 -3.72 -3.81 8.99
N CYS A 152 -3.35 -5.07 8.92
CA CYS A 152 -4.26 -6.19 8.71
C CYS A 152 -4.85 -6.57 10.06
N ILE A 153 -6.15 -6.86 10.07
CA ILE A 153 -6.87 -7.27 11.27
C ILE A 153 -7.43 -8.69 11.18
N LYS A 154 -7.66 -9.20 9.96
CA LYS A 154 -8.13 -10.56 9.69
C LYS A 154 -7.78 -10.96 8.26
N GLY A 155 -7.65 -12.24 8.00
CA GLY A 155 -7.52 -12.81 6.67
C GLY A 155 -7.69 -14.31 6.70
N LYS A 156 -7.55 -14.94 5.53
CA LYS A 156 -7.51 -16.40 5.41
C LYS A 156 -6.77 -16.79 4.14
N ARG A 157 -6.06 -17.93 4.22
CA ARG A 157 -5.33 -18.61 3.13
C ARG A 157 -4.11 -17.83 2.66
N SER A 158 -3.11 -18.57 2.17
CA SER A 158 -1.90 -18.01 1.58
C SER A 158 -2.24 -17.29 0.29
N GLY A 159 -1.50 -16.23 -0.06
CA GLY A 159 -1.54 -15.72 -1.44
C GLY A 159 -0.99 -16.77 -2.43
N PRO A 160 -1.40 -16.72 -3.71
CA PRO A 160 -0.81 -17.57 -4.74
C PRO A 160 0.68 -17.19 -4.95
N PRO A 161 1.55 -18.15 -5.30
CA PRO A 161 2.90 -17.81 -5.75
C PRO A 161 2.87 -16.85 -6.95
N GLU A 162 3.84 -15.96 -7.03
CA GLU A 162 4.12 -15.18 -8.25
C GLU A 162 4.28 -16.11 -9.45
N ASP A 163 3.84 -15.68 -10.64
CA ASP A 163 4.00 -16.40 -11.91
C ASP A 163 3.42 -17.83 -11.96
N CYS A 164 2.44 -18.16 -11.10
CA CYS A 164 1.81 -19.48 -11.13
C CYS A 164 0.72 -19.65 -12.21
N GLY A 165 0.54 -18.68 -13.11
CA GLY A 165 -0.37 -18.82 -14.27
C GLY A 165 -1.82 -18.46 -13.96
N GLY A 166 -2.03 -17.45 -13.11
CA GLY A 166 -3.36 -16.96 -12.75
C GLY A 166 -4.21 -17.96 -11.97
N PRO A 167 -5.52 -17.69 -11.80
CA PRO A 167 -6.40 -18.54 -10.99
C PRO A 167 -6.47 -20.00 -11.44
N TRP A 168 -6.31 -20.27 -12.74
CA TRP A 168 -6.30 -21.63 -13.29
C TRP A 168 -4.98 -22.34 -13.01
N GLY A 169 -3.85 -21.69 -13.30
CA GLY A 169 -2.54 -22.25 -13.00
C GLY A 169 -2.33 -22.49 -11.51
N TYR A 170 -2.86 -21.62 -10.63
CA TYR A 170 -2.87 -21.89 -9.20
C TYR A 170 -3.70 -23.11 -8.81
N ALA A 171 -4.85 -23.33 -9.45
CA ALA A 171 -5.65 -24.53 -9.18
C ALA A 171 -4.92 -25.81 -9.61
N ASP A 172 -4.24 -25.78 -10.76
CA ASP A 172 -3.42 -26.89 -11.26
C ASP A 172 -2.20 -27.11 -10.33
N PHE A 173 -1.52 -26.04 -9.93
CA PHE A 173 -0.43 -26.08 -8.95
C PHE A 173 -0.89 -26.76 -7.65
N LEU A 174 -2.02 -26.34 -7.07
CA LEU A 174 -2.57 -26.96 -5.85
C LEU A 174 -2.93 -28.43 -6.04
N ALA A 175 -3.45 -28.81 -7.20
CA ALA A 175 -3.76 -30.20 -7.50
C ALA A 175 -2.49 -31.05 -7.58
N THR A 176 -1.43 -30.54 -8.21
CA THR A 176 -0.14 -31.23 -8.35
C THR A 176 0.59 -31.37 -7.02
N ILE A 177 0.75 -30.29 -6.24
CA ILE A 177 1.39 -30.39 -4.92
C ILE A 177 0.54 -31.17 -3.91
N GLY A 178 -0.76 -31.33 -4.17
CA GLY A 178 -1.66 -32.14 -3.36
C GLY A 178 -1.54 -33.66 -3.61
N ASP A 179 -0.85 -34.07 -4.69
CA ASP A 179 -0.66 -35.46 -5.08
C ASP A 179 0.84 -35.85 -5.02
N PRO A 180 1.31 -36.49 -3.93
CA PRO A 180 2.70 -36.91 -3.79
C PRO A 180 3.19 -37.91 -4.85
N GLU A 181 2.28 -38.57 -5.58
CA GLU A 181 2.63 -39.52 -6.65
C GLU A 181 2.74 -38.83 -8.02
N ASN A 182 2.36 -37.55 -8.12
CA ASN A 182 2.51 -36.78 -9.34
C ASN A 182 4.02 -36.54 -9.60
N PRO A 183 4.53 -36.85 -10.81
CA PRO A 183 5.95 -36.68 -11.13
C PRO A 183 6.46 -35.23 -10.99
N GLU A 184 5.57 -34.23 -11.04
CA GLU A 184 5.91 -32.80 -10.91
C GLU A 184 5.79 -32.28 -9.46
N HIS A 185 5.36 -33.11 -8.50
CA HIS A 185 5.12 -32.71 -7.11
C HIS A 185 6.31 -32.01 -6.45
N GLU A 186 7.46 -32.69 -6.42
CA GLU A 186 8.67 -32.18 -5.77
C GLU A 186 9.24 -30.96 -6.51
N GLU A 187 9.18 -30.96 -7.84
CA GLU A 187 9.66 -29.83 -8.67
C GLU A 187 8.86 -28.56 -8.39
N LEU A 188 7.52 -28.66 -8.34
CA LEU A 188 6.67 -27.50 -8.06
C LEU A 188 6.77 -27.03 -6.60
N LEU A 189 6.99 -27.93 -5.64
CA LEU A 189 7.28 -27.53 -4.27
C LEU A 189 8.62 -26.79 -4.19
N GLU A 190 9.68 -27.29 -4.81
CA GLU A 190 10.98 -26.62 -4.87
C GLU A 190 10.86 -25.23 -5.51
N TRP A 191 10.14 -25.12 -6.63
CA TRP A 191 9.84 -23.84 -7.26
C TRP A 191 9.08 -22.88 -6.34
N ALA A 192 8.14 -23.38 -5.54
CA ALA A 192 7.40 -22.62 -4.54
C ALA A 192 8.18 -22.36 -3.23
N GLY A 193 9.48 -22.64 -3.18
CA GLY A 193 10.34 -22.39 -2.01
C GLY A 193 10.47 -23.58 -1.04
N GLY A 194 10.17 -24.78 -1.51
CA GLY A 194 10.32 -26.06 -0.80
C GLY A 194 9.07 -26.53 -0.06
N GLU A 195 8.20 -25.62 0.37
CA GLU A 195 6.93 -25.94 1.04
C GLU A 195 5.82 -24.93 0.73
N PHE A 196 4.58 -25.42 0.65
CA PHE A 196 3.41 -24.59 0.41
C PHE A 196 2.17 -25.12 1.13
N ASP A 197 1.66 -24.36 2.09
CA ASP A 197 0.35 -24.60 2.71
C ASP A 197 -0.67 -23.56 2.20
N PRO A 198 -1.65 -23.95 1.35
CA PRO A 198 -2.65 -23.02 0.83
C PRO A 198 -3.56 -22.43 1.91
N GLU A 199 -3.70 -23.07 3.07
CA GLU A 199 -4.54 -22.57 4.17
C GLU A 199 -3.79 -21.68 5.15
N TYR A 200 -2.46 -21.59 5.04
CA TYR A 200 -1.62 -20.79 5.91
C TYR A 200 -2.04 -19.32 5.93
N PHE A 201 -2.08 -18.73 7.12
CA PHE A 201 -2.28 -17.30 7.31
C PHE A 201 -1.81 -16.91 8.71
N ASP A 202 -0.77 -16.09 8.78
CA ASP A 202 -0.34 -15.47 10.03
C ASP A 202 -0.54 -13.96 9.99
N LEU A 203 -1.25 -13.44 10.99
CA LEU A 203 -1.60 -12.02 11.06
C LEU A 203 -0.40 -11.13 11.39
N GLU A 204 0.53 -11.62 12.21
CA GLU A 204 1.70 -10.85 12.63
C GLU A 204 2.71 -10.76 11.49
N GLU A 205 2.99 -11.87 10.78
CA GLU A 205 3.87 -11.88 9.61
C GLU A 205 3.39 -10.90 8.52
N ILE A 206 2.10 -10.94 8.17
CA ILE A 206 1.51 -9.99 7.21
C ILE A 206 1.69 -8.54 7.69
N ASN A 207 1.49 -8.28 8.99
CA ASN A 207 1.68 -6.94 9.54
C ASN A 207 3.14 -6.51 9.58
N GLN A 208 4.09 -7.43 9.71
CA GLN A 208 5.52 -7.14 9.61
C GLN A 208 5.91 -6.81 8.17
N GLU A 209 5.43 -7.60 7.21
CA GLU A 209 5.67 -7.38 5.78
C GLU A 209 5.12 -6.03 5.30
N MET A 210 3.89 -5.67 5.70
CA MET A 210 3.33 -4.34 5.38
C MET A 210 4.15 -3.20 5.98
N LYS A 211 4.69 -3.34 7.20
CA LYS A 211 5.55 -2.31 7.81
C LYS A 211 6.86 -2.11 7.05
N ALA A 212 7.34 -3.14 6.34
CA ALA A 212 8.57 -3.06 5.55
C ALA A 212 8.35 -2.40 4.19
N ARG A 213 7.14 -2.49 3.62
CA ARG A 213 6.87 -2.14 2.20
C ARG A 213 6.00 -0.89 1.99
N VAL A 214 5.25 -0.45 3.00
CA VAL A 214 4.23 0.61 2.87
C VAL A 214 4.55 1.82 3.74
#